data_AF-A0A6B9YC15-F1
#
_entry.id   AF-A0A6B9YC15-F1
#
_cell.length_a   1.000
_cell.length_b   1.000
_cell.length_c   1.000
_cell.angle_alpha   90.00
_cell.angle_beta   90.00
_cell.angle_gamma   90.00
#
_symmetry.space_group_name_H-M   'P 1'
#
loop_
_entity.id
_entity.type
_entity.pdbx_description
1 polymer ?
#
loop_
_entity_poly.entity_id
_entity_poly.type
_entity_poly.pdbx_seq_one_letter_code
_entity_poly.pdbx_strand_id
1 'polypeptide(L)' 'MGKSTQKNELLYEEILEKREKMHEVADDHGISSIKTLTVSQELDHLLNQYIKSKLREKQELKLSKS' A
#
# COMPACT_ATOMS: atom_id res chain seq x y z
N MET A 1 18.61 -1.97 -13.77
CA MET A 1 17.80 -2.68 -12.76
C MET A 1 18.08 -2.01 -11.42
N GLY A 2 17.14 -1.36 -10.72
CA GLY A 2 17.48 -0.94 -9.34
C GLY A 2 16.67 0.15 -8.63
N LYS A 3 15.91 1.03 -9.30
CA LYS A 3 15.19 2.13 -8.59
C LYS A 3 13.70 1.89 -8.36
N SER A 4 12.99 1.22 -9.29
CA SER A 4 11.55 0.97 -9.16
C SER A 4 11.23 -0.14 -8.15
N THR A 5 12.06 -1.18 -8.11
CA THR A 5 11.92 -2.32 -7.20
C THR A 5 12.05 -1.88 -5.75
N GLN A 6 13.08 -1.10 -5.42
CA GLN A 6 13.34 -0.62 -4.05
C GLN A 6 12.22 0.32 -3.55
N LYS A 7 11.69 1.19 -4.42
CA LYS A 7 10.53 2.04 -4.07
C LYS A 7 9.28 1.21 -3.76
N ASN A 8 9.06 0.12 -4.51
CA ASN A 8 7.92 -0.75 -4.28
C ASN A 8 8.08 -1.60 -3.01
N GLU A 9 9.29 -1.98 -2.64
CA GLU A 9 9.59 -2.66 -1.38
C GLU A 9 9.29 -1.76 -0.17
N LEU A 10 9.79 -0.53 -0.18
CA LEU A 10 9.50 0.45 0.88
C LEU A 10 8.00 0.71 1.02
N LEU A 11 7.30 0.89 -0.10
CA LEU A 11 5.85 1.09 -0.09
C LEU A 11 5.10 -0.14 0.45
N TYR A 12 5.62 -1.35 0.22
CA TYR A 12 5.04 -2.57 0.77
C TYR A 12 5.25 -2.67 2.28
N GLU A 13 6.42 -2.27 2.79
CA GLU A 13 6.70 -2.19 4.22
C GLU A 13 5.75 -1.19 4.91
N GLU A 14 5.56 0.00 4.33
CA GLU A 14 4.61 1.00 4.85
C GLU A 14 3.17 0.47 4.89
N ILE A 15 2.76 -0.34 3.90
CA ILE A 15 1.44 -0.99 3.89
C ILE A 15 1.32 -1.97 5.06
N LEU A 16 2.34 -2.77 5.34
CA LEU A 16 2.34 -3.74 6.44
C LEU A 16 2.24 -3.04 7.80
N GLU A 17 3.05 -2.00 8.01
CA GLU A 17 3.01 -1.19 9.23
C GLU A 17 1.65 -0.52 9.42
N LYS A 18 1.08 0.07 8.36
CA LYS A 18 -0.22 0.74 8.45
C LYS A 18 -1.35 -0.25 8.70
N ARG A 19 -1.26 -1.47 8.15
CA ARG A 19 -2.23 -2.54 8.41
C ARG A 19 -2.20 -2.96 9.88
N GLU A 20 -1.02 -3.15 10.45
CA GLU A 20 -0.89 -3.49 11.87
C GLU A 20 -1.48 -2.40 12.76
N LYS A 21 -1.14 -1.13 12.48
CA LYS A 21 -1.73 0.01 13.17
C LYS A 21 -3.27 0.06 13.05
N MET A 22 -3.83 -0.34 11.92
CA MET A 22 -5.28 -0.40 11.75
C MET A 22 -5.90 -1.45 12.68
N HIS A 23 -5.25 -2.61 12.82
CA HIS A 23 -5.67 -3.66 13.75
C HIS A 23 -5.61 -3.16 15.20
N GLU A 24 -4.48 -2.58 15.62
CA GLU A 24 -4.33 -2.00 16.96
C GLU A 24 -5.43 -0.96 17.26
N VAL A 25 -5.65 -0.02 16.34
CA VAL A 25 -6.67 1.04 16.52
C VAL A 25 -8.09 0.47 16.51
N ALA A 26 -8.35 -0.56 15.71
CA ALA A 26 -9.64 -1.24 15.67
C ALA A 26 -9.91 -2.02 16.96
N ASP A 27 -8.90 -2.66 17.53
CA ASP A 27 -9.01 -3.37 18.82
C ASP A 27 -9.27 -2.37 19.96
N ASP A 28 -8.60 -1.22 19.95
CA ASP A 28 -8.73 -0.20 20.99
C ASP A 28 -10.03 0.62 20.90
N HIS A 29 -10.50 0.93 19.68
CA HIS A 29 -11.58 1.91 19.46
C HIS A 29 -12.81 1.34 18.75
N GLY A 30 -12.72 0.12 18.22
CA GLY A 30 -13.74 -0.51 17.38
C GLY A 30 -13.61 -0.17 15.89
N ILE A 31 -14.14 -1.04 15.03
CA ILE A 31 -14.01 -0.94 13.57
C ILE A 31 -14.69 0.30 12.96
N SER A 32 -15.78 0.78 13.58
CA SER A 32 -16.56 1.92 13.11
C SER A 32 -16.09 3.25 13.70
N SER A 33 -15.04 3.24 14.53
CA SER A 33 -14.51 4.46 15.11
C SER A 33 -13.93 5.35 14.02
N ILE A 34 -14.05 6.67 14.18
CA ILE A 34 -13.46 7.64 13.25
C ILE A 34 -11.95 7.39 13.09
N LYS A 35 -11.26 7.02 14.18
CA LYS A 35 -9.82 6.72 14.14
C LYS A 35 -9.51 5.52 13.25
N THR A 36 -10.27 4.44 13.39
CA THR A 36 -10.10 3.23 12.56
C THR A 36 -10.40 3.53 11.09
N LEU A 37 -11.46 4.32 10.84
CA LEU A 37 -11.81 4.76 9.49
C LEU A 37 -10.73 5.66 8.86
N THR A 38 -10.08 6.53 9.64
CA THR A 38 -8.96 7.34 9.15
C THR A 38 -7.77 6.45 8.77
N VAL A 39 -7.39 5.51 9.64
CA VAL A 39 -6.28 4.60 9.34
C VAL A 39 -6.59 3.69 8.14
N SER A 40 -7.83 3.24 7.98
CA SER A 40 -8.23 2.41 6.83
C SER A 40 -8.16 3.18 5.51
N GLN A 41 -8.53 4.47 5.50
CA GLN A 41 -8.38 5.34 4.33
C GLN A 41 -6.91 5.58 3.97
N GLU A 42 -6.04 5.77 4.97
CA GLU A 42 -4.59 5.88 4.76
C GLU A 42 -4.01 4.59 4.16
N LEU A 43 -4.44 3.43 4.68
CA LEU A 43 -4.03 2.12 4.16
C LEU A 43 -4.49 1.92 2.71
N ASP A 44 -5.75 2.26 2.40
CA ASP A 44 -6.29 2.18 1.04
C ASP A 44 -5.50 3.08 0.07
N HIS A 45 -5.10 4.27 0.51
CA HIS A 45 -4.25 5.15 -0.29
C HIS A 45 -2.91 4.50 -0.65
N LEU A 46 -2.24 3.87 0.32
CA LEU A 46 -0.96 3.17 0.09
C LEU A 46 -1.14 1.97 -0.84
N LEU A 47 -2.17 1.15 -0.64
CA LEU A 47 -2.51 0.02 -1.50
C LEU A 47 -2.73 0.47 -2.95
N ASN A 48 -3.49 1.55 -3.14
CA ASN A 48 -3.75 2.11 -4.46
C ASN A 48 -2.46 2.59 -5.15
N GLN A 49 -1.54 3.21 -4.41
CA GLN A 49 -0.23 3.59 -4.96
C GLN A 49 0.59 2.38 -5.38
N TYR A 50 0.60 1.32 -4.56
CA TYR A 50 1.36 0.11 -4.84
C TYR A 50 0.83 -0.61 -6.07
N ILE A 51 -0.48 -0.80 -6.16
CA ILE A 51 -1.15 -1.40 -7.31
C ILE A 51 -0.84 -0.62 -8.59
N LYS A 52 -0.98 0.72 -8.56
CA LYS A 52 -0.65 1.57 -9.71
C LYS A 52 0.81 1.42 -10.14
N SER A 53 1.73 1.31 -9.17
CA SER A 53 3.15 1.10 -9.45
C SER A 53 3.40 -0.25 -10.14
N LYS A 54 2.82 -1.33 -9.62
CA LYS A 54 2.94 -2.67 -10.21
C LYS A 54 2.32 -2.78 -11.60
N LEU A 55 1.21 -2.08 -11.83
CA LEU A 55 0.59 -2.03 -13.16
C LEU A 55 1.49 -1.33 -14.19
N ARG A 56 2.17 -0.24 -13.80
CA ARG A 56 3.15 0.45 -14.67
C ARG A 56 4.34 -0.44 -15.01
N GLU A 57 4.94 -1.11 -14.01
CA GLU A 57 6.05 -2.06 -14.25
C GLU A 57 5.65 -3.15 -15.24
N LYS A 58 4.43 -3.69 -15.11
CA LYS A 58 3.89 -4.72 -16.02
C LYS A 58 3.68 -4.20 -17.45
N GLN A 59 3.29 -2.93 -17.63
CA GLN A 59 3.12 -2.33 -18.96
C GLN A 59 4.48 -2.10 -19.65
N GLU A 60 5.48 -1.59 -18.92
CA GLU A 60 6.85 -1.40 -19.42
C GLU A 60 7.49 -2.74 -19.86
N LEU A 61 7.26 -3.81 -19.09
CA LEU A 61 7.71 -5.16 -19.43
C LEU A 61 7.02 -5.75 -20.67
N LYS A 62 5.79 -5.33 -20.99
CA LYS A 62 5.10 -5.76 -22.22
C LYS A 62 5.62 -5.00 -23.43
N LEU A 63 5.83 -3.69 -23.31
CA LEU A 63 6.34 -2.83 -24.39
C LEU A 63 7.79 -3.17 -24.78
N SER A 64 8.62 -3.65 -23.85
CA SER A 64 10.00 -4.07 -24.13
C SER A 64 10.13 -5.46 -24.78
N LYS A 65 9.03 -6.22 -24.87
CA LYS A 65 8.99 -7.57 -25.47
C LYS A 65 8.30 -7.61 -26.84
N SER A 66 7.81 -6.47 -27.33
CA SER A 66 7.23 -6.27 -28.67
C SER A 66 8.18 -5.49 -29.55
#